data_AF-Q5QLF9-F1
#
_entry.id   AF-Q5QLF9-F1
#
_cell.length_a   1.000
_cell.length_b   1.000
_cell.length_c   1.000
_cell.angle_alpha   90.00
_cell.angle_beta   90.00
_cell.angle_gamma   90.00
#
_symmetry.space_group_name_H-M   'P 1'
#
loop_
_entity.id
_entity.type
_entity.pdbx_description
1 polymer ?
#
loop_
_entity_poly.entity_id
_entity_poly.type
_entity_poly.pdbx_seq_one_letter_code
_entity_poly.pdbx_strand_id
1 'polypeptide(L)'
;MKDLEIKSKEFEELEERYWHEFNSFQFQLTSHQEERDAILAKIEVSQVHLELLKQTNVLNDAFYISHDGVIGTINNFRLGRLPNVQVEWDEINAAWGQAALLLHTMAQYFTPKFEYRIKIHPMGSYPRVTDIHKNTYELFGPVNLFWSTRFDKAMTWFLTCLQDFAEFAISLDKENNVPPEKSLKLPYKIDGDKVGSHTIFLSFNKVENWTKALKYTLCNLKWVLYWFIGNTSFAPPSGSLCAAQSSKR
;
A
#
# COMPACT_ATOMS: atom_id res chain seq x y z
N MET A 1 0.11 86.49 -12.71
CA MET A 1 -0.49 85.73 -13.84
C MET A 1 0.54 84.79 -14.45
N LYS A 2 1.71 85.26 -14.93
CA LYS A 2 2.77 84.40 -15.50
C LYS A 2 3.33 83.32 -14.56
N ASP A 3 3.53 83.60 -13.27
CA ASP A 3 4.01 82.58 -12.30
C ASP A 3 2.99 81.46 -12.06
N LEU A 4 1.69 81.74 -12.21
CA LEU A 4 0.64 80.72 -12.09
C LEU A 4 0.64 79.80 -13.31
N GLU A 5 0.88 80.35 -14.51
CA GLU A 5 0.98 79.57 -15.75
C GLU A 5 2.22 78.65 -15.75
N ILE A 6 3.36 79.13 -15.26
CA ILE A 6 4.59 78.32 -15.14
C ILE A 6 4.38 77.17 -14.15
N LYS A 7 3.85 77.45 -12.96
CA LYS A 7 3.55 76.40 -11.97
C LYS A 7 2.50 75.41 -12.46
N SER A 8 1.50 75.86 -13.22
CA SER A 8 0.50 74.98 -13.82
C SER A 8 1.15 73.98 -14.79
N LYS A 9 2.09 74.45 -15.61
CA LYS A 9 2.80 73.61 -16.58
C LYS A 9 3.75 72.62 -15.91
N GLU A 10 4.48 73.05 -14.88
CA GLU A 10 5.31 72.14 -14.06
C GLU A 10 4.47 71.06 -13.36
N PHE A 11 3.24 71.41 -12.95
CA PHE A 11 2.31 70.46 -12.34
C PHE A 11 1.80 69.43 -13.35
N GLU A 12 1.43 69.85 -14.56
CA GLU A 12 1.05 68.95 -15.66
C GLU A 12 2.18 67.97 -16.03
N GLU A 13 3.43 68.46 -16.15
CA GLU A 13 4.59 67.61 -16.45
C GLU A 13 4.93 66.62 -15.31
N LEU A 14 4.64 66.98 -14.06
CA LEU A 14 4.79 66.08 -12.92
C LEU A 14 3.69 65.03 -12.88
N GLU A 15 2.44 65.42 -13.18
CA GLU A 15 1.29 64.53 -13.25
C GLU A 15 1.45 63.50 -14.37
N GLU A 16 1.93 63.92 -15.55
CA GLU A 16 2.20 63.01 -16.67
C GLU A 16 3.27 61.97 -16.32
N ARG A 17 4.38 62.40 -15.69
CA ARG A 17 5.43 61.47 -15.21
C ARG A 17 4.89 60.51 -14.16
N TYR A 18 4.08 61.01 -13.22
CA TYR A 18 3.44 60.17 -12.21
C TYR A 18 2.54 59.10 -12.85
N TRP A 19 1.71 59.47 -13.83
CA TRP A 19 0.87 58.53 -14.55
C TRP A 19 1.68 57.48 -15.31
N HIS A 20 2.79 57.86 -15.94
CA HIS A 20 3.68 56.92 -16.60
C HIS A 20 4.34 55.92 -15.63
N GLU A 21 4.86 56.40 -14.50
CA GLU A 21 5.43 55.53 -13.47
C GLU A 21 4.37 54.61 -12.85
N PHE A 22 3.18 55.14 -12.57
CA PHE A 22 2.06 54.38 -12.05
C PHE A 22 1.63 53.27 -13.03
N ASN A 23 1.48 53.59 -14.32
CA ASN A 23 1.12 52.60 -15.34
C ASN A 23 2.21 51.53 -15.52
N SER A 24 3.48 51.92 -15.47
CA SER A 24 4.61 50.98 -15.52
C SER A 24 4.60 50.03 -14.31
N PHE A 25 4.37 50.57 -13.12
CA PHE A 25 4.26 49.78 -11.90
C PHE A 25 3.04 48.84 -11.92
N GLN A 26 1.88 49.32 -12.38
CA GLN A 26 0.69 48.49 -12.56
C GLN A 26 0.96 47.33 -13.52
N PHE A 27 1.63 47.59 -14.66
CA PHE A 27 1.98 46.55 -15.62
C PHE A 27 2.90 45.48 -15.02
N GLN A 28 3.93 45.89 -14.26
CA GLN A 28 4.81 44.94 -13.57
C GLN A 28 4.06 44.13 -12.51
N LEU A 29 3.17 44.78 -11.75
CA LEU A 29 2.34 44.11 -10.75
C LEU A 29 1.43 43.06 -11.38
N THR A 30 0.76 43.39 -12.49
CA THR A 30 -0.07 42.46 -13.24
C THR A 30 0.75 41.28 -13.77
N SER A 31 1.91 41.54 -14.36
CA SER A 31 2.80 40.48 -14.86
C SER A 31 3.22 39.51 -13.75
N HIS A 32 3.56 40.01 -12.55
CA HIS A 32 3.91 39.16 -11.41
C HIS A 32 2.71 38.41 -10.84
N GLN A 33 1.51 39.00 -10.86
CA GLN A 33 0.27 38.31 -10.46
C GLN A 33 -0.05 37.17 -11.43
N GLU A 34 0.04 37.41 -12.73
CA GLU A 34 -0.17 36.38 -13.76
C GLU A 34 0.84 35.23 -13.64
N GLU A 35 2.12 35.54 -13.41
CA GLU A 35 3.16 34.52 -13.20
C GLU A 35 2.87 33.68 -11.95
N ARG A 36 2.50 34.34 -10.84
CA ARG A 36 2.11 33.65 -9.60
C ARG A 36 0.91 32.72 -9.85
N ASP A 37 -0.12 33.22 -10.52
CA ASP A 37 -1.35 32.47 -10.75
C ASP A 37 -1.10 31.28 -11.70
N ALA A 38 -0.23 31.44 -12.69
CA ALA A 38 0.23 30.35 -13.55
C ALA A 38 1.00 29.28 -12.77
N ILE A 39 1.88 29.68 -11.84
CA ILE A 39 2.62 28.74 -10.97
C ILE A 39 1.65 28.01 -10.04
N LEU A 40 0.69 28.71 -9.43
CA LEU A 40 -0.31 28.11 -8.55
C LEU A 40 -1.17 27.07 -9.28
N ALA A 41 -1.64 27.39 -10.49
CA ALA A 41 -2.38 26.43 -11.33
C ALA A 41 -1.53 25.19 -11.65
N LYS A 42 -0.23 25.37 -11.92
CA LYS A 42 0.68 24.24 -12.16
C LYS A 42 0.90 23.38 -10.92
N ILE A 43 1.00 24.00 -9.74
CA ILE A 43 1.10 23.29 -8.46
C ILE A 43 -0.16 22.45 -8.24
N GLU A 44 -1.34 23.03 -8.46
CA GLU A 44 -2.62 22.32 -8.30
C GLU A 44 -2.71 21.10 -9.21
N VAL A 45 -2.42 21.25 -10.50
CA VAL A 45 -2.40 20.12 -11.46
C VAL A 45 -1.39 19.04 -11.03
N SER A 46 -0.21 19.45 -10.58
CA SER A 46 0.83 18.51 -10.14
C SER A 46 0.43 17.78 -8.86
N GLN A 47 -0.26 18.45 -7.94
CA GLN A 47 -0.79 17.85 -6.71
C GLN A 47 -1.86 16.81 -7.03
N VAL A 48 -2.82 17.13 -7.90
CA VAL A 48 -3.87 16.19 -8.34
C VAL A 48 -3.24 14.97 -9.02
N HIS A 49 -2.24 15.17 -9.88
CA HIS A 49 -1.54 14.06 -10.53
C HIS A 49 -0.77 13.19 -9.54
N LEU A 50 -0.12 13.81 -8.55
CA LEU A 50 0.56 13.09 -7.48
C LEU A 50 -0.40 12.28 -6.62
N GLU A 51 -1.58 12.81 -6.30
CA GLU A 51 -2.62 12.07 -5.58
C GLU A 51 -3.11 10.86 -6.39
N LEU A 52 -3.31 11.01 -7.69
CA LEU A 52 -3.67 9.91 -8.58
C LEU A 52 -2.59 8.81 -8.61
N LEU A 53 -1.31 9.20 -8.69
CA LEU A 53 -0.20 8.25 -8.66
C LEU A 53 -0.07 7.55 -7.32
N LYS A 54 -0.31 8.25 -6.21
CA LYS A 54 -0.34 7.64 -4.87
C LYS A 54 -1.46 6.62 -4.72
N GLN A 55 -2.60 6.86 -5.36
CA GLN A 55 -3.73 5.93 -5.35
C GLN A 55 -3.48 4.70 -6.24
N THR A 56 -2.76 4.86 -7.35
CA THR A 56 -2.38 3.78 -8.27
C THR A 56 -1.17 2.99 -7.75
N ASN A 57 -1.33 2.30 -6.62
CA ASN A 57 -0.27 1.40 -6.16
C ASN A 57 -0.35 0.05 -6.89
N VAL A 58 0.67 -0.25 -7.69
CA VAL A 58 0.77 -1.49 -8.48
C VAL A 58 0.56 -2.76 -7.64
N LEU A 59 0.99 -2.80 -6.37
CA LEU A 59 0.78 -3.97 -5.50
C LEU A 59 -0.66 -4.08 -5.01
N ASN A 60 -1.33 -2.95 -4.75
CA ASN A 60 -2.75 -2.95 -4.38
C ASN A 60 -3.63 -3.33 -5.58
N ASP A 61 -3.22 -2.93 -6.79
CA ASP A 61 -3.90 -3.32 -8.04
C ASP A 61 -3.63 -4.78 -8.39
N ALA A 62 -2.41 -5.28 -8.14
CA ALA A 62 -2.04 -6.67 -8.39
C ALA A 62 -2.64 -7.65 -7.36
N PHE A 63 -2.88 -7.21 -6.13
CA PHE A 63 -3.48 -8.01 -5.05
C PHE A 63 -4.65 -7.26 -4.41
N TYR A 64 -5.72 -7.12 -5.17
CA TYR A 64 -6.91 -6.42 -4.71
C TYR A 64 -7.67 -7.25 -3.67
N ILE A 65 -7.52 -6.89 -2.40
CA ILE A 65 -8.23 -7.54 -1.28
C ILE A 65 -9.51 -6.75 -0.94
N SER A 66 -10.65 -7.44 -1.04
CA SER A 66 -11.97 -6.89 -0.74
C SER A 66 -12.85 -7.94 -0.04
N HIS A 67 -14.15 -7.73 -0.01
CA HIS A 67 -15.11 -8.70 0.51
C HIS A 67 -16.37 -8.73 -0.34
N ASP A 68 -16.91 -9.93 -0.52
CA ASP A 68 -18.23 -10.16 -1.11
C ASP A 68 -19.17 -10.66 -0.01
N GLY A 69 -19.92 -9.71 0.58
CA GLY A 69 -20.74 -9.94 1.77
C GLY A 69 -19.94 -10.51 2.95
N VAL A 70 -20.18 -11.79 3.27
CA VAL A 70 -19.55 -12.50 4.40
C VAL A 70 -18.20 -13.11 4.03
N ILE A 71 -17.91 -13.31 2.74
CA ILE A 71 -16.68 -13.95 2.26
C ILE A 71 -15.62 -12.89 1.92
N GLY A 72 -14.37 -13.12 2.30
CA GLY A 72 -13.25 -12.27 1.86
C GLY A 72 -12.82 -12.62 0.43
N THR A 73 -12.43 -11.64 -0.36
CA THR A 73 -11.98 -11.84 -1.74
C THR A 73 -10.58 -11.29 -1.96
N ILE A 74 -9.81 -11.96 -2.82
CA ILE A 74 -8.51 -11.48 -3.32
C ILE A 74 -8.49 -11.66 -4.84
N ASN A 75 -8.27 -10.58 -5.59
CA ASN A 75 -8.37 -10.56 -7.07
C ASN A 75 -9.67 -11.20 -7.58
N ASN A 76 -10.78 -10.90 -6.91
CA ASN A 76 -12.13 -11.45 -7.14
C ASN A 76 -12.31 -12.95 -6.84
N PHE A 77 -11.28 -13.67 -6.37
CA PHE A 77 -11.44 -15.04 -5.88
C PHE A 77 -11.94 -15.07 -4.43
N ARG A 78 -13.02 -15.79 -4.18
CA ARG A 78 -13.64 -15.93 -2.85
C ARG A 78 -12.88 -16.94 -2.00
N LEU A 79 -12.40 -16.48 -0.84
CA LEU A 79 -11.70 -17.31 0.14
C LEU A 79 -12.66 -17.72 1.26
N GLY A 80 -13.35 -18.83 1.05
CA GLY A 80 -14.25 -19.42 2.04
C GLY A 80 -15.46 -20.07 1.39
N ARG A 81 -16.32 -20.65 2.23
CA ARG A 81 -17.56 -21.32 1.83
C ARG A 81 -18.71 -20.95 2.73
N LEU A 82 -19.92 -20.99 2.19
CA LEU A 82 -21.14 -20.88 2.99
C LEU A 82 -22.04 -22.07 2.67
N PRO A 83 -22.93 -22.49 3.60
CA PRO A 83 -23.91 -23.54 3.30
C PRO A 83 -24.76 -23.20 2.06
N ASN A 84 -25.07 -21.91 1.88
CA ASN A 84 -25.91 -21.41 0.79
C ASN A 84 -25.12 -21.05 -0.49
N VAL A 85 -23.80 -20.83 -0.38
CA VAL A 85 -22.93 -20.45 -1.50
C VAL A 85 -21.72 -21.37 -1.48
N GLN A 86 -21.77 -22.41 -2.30
CA GLN A 86 -20.68 -23.37 -2.44
C GLN A 86 -19.66 -22.82 -3.43
N VAL A 87 -18.52 -22.40 -2.89
CA VAL A 87 -17.36 -21.95 -3.67
C VAL A 87 -16.51 -23.17 -4.02
N GLU A 88 -16.18 -23.33 -5.29
CA GLU A 88 -15.35 -24.44 -5.77
C GLU A 88 -13.95 -24.41 -5.17
N TRP A 89 -13.35 -25.59 -5.00
CA TRP A 89 -12.01 -25.67 -4.40
C TRP A 89 -10.97 -24.94 -5.27
N ASP A 90 -11.11 -24.96 -6.58
CA ASP A 90 -10.19 -24.27 -7.50
C ASP A 90 -10.14 -22.76 -7.25
N GLU A 91 -11.28 -22.14 -6.92
CA GLU A 91 -11.38 -20.71 -6.59
C GLU A 91 -10.70 -20.41 -5.24
N ILE A 92 -10.94 -21.25 -4.22
CA ILE A 92 -10.32 -21.13 -2.89
C ILE A 92 -8.80 -21.33 -2.99
N ASN A 93 -8.37 -22.29 -3.78
CA ASN A 93 -6.97 -22.62 -4.06
C ASN A 93 -6.27 -21.45 -4.76
N ALA A 94 -6.93 -20.84 -5.76
CA ALA A 94 -6.43 -19.64 -6.41
C ALA A 94 -6.29 -18.47 -5.41
N ALA A 95 -7.30 -18.25 -4.55
CA ALA A 95 -7.26 -17.22 -3.52
C ALA A 95 -6.10 -17.43 -2.53
N TRP A 96 -5.88 -18.66 -2.06
CA TRP A 96 -4.73 -19.01 -1.23
C TRP A 96 -3.40 -18.81 -1.96
N GLY A 97 -3.35 -19.13 -3.25
CA GLY A 97 -2.20 -18.89 -4.12
C GLY A 97 -1.80 -17.42 -4.18
N GLN A 98 -2.80 -16.54 -4.39
CA GLN A 98 -2.60 -15.09 -4.39
C GLN A 98 -2.15 -14.56 -3.02
N ALA A 99 -2.77 -15.03 -1.93
CA ALA A 99 -2.40 -14.63 -0.58
C ALA A 99 -0.97 -15.09 -0.21
N ALA A 100 -0.60 -16.31 -0.61
CA ALA A 100 0.73 -16.86 -0.46
C ALA A 100 1.79 -16.07 -1.24
N LEU A 101 1.49 -15.71 -2.49
CA LEU A 101 2.38 -14.90 -3.31
C LEU A 101 2.59 -13.52 -2.70
N LEU A 102 1.52 -12.86 -2.28
CA LEU A 102 1.60 -11.55 -1.64
C LEU A 102 2.49 -11.56 -0.39
N LEU A 103 2.24 -12.47 0.55
CA LEU A 103 3.03 -12.55 1.79
C LEU A 103 4.49 -12.95 1.50
N HIS A 104 4.71 -13.84 0.54
CA HIS A 104 6.05 -14.21 0.09
C HIS A 104 6.82 -13.02 -0.50
N THR A 105 6.20 -12.23 -1.38
CA THR A 105 6.81 -11.06 -2.00
C THR A 105 7.19 -10.00 -0.96
N MET A 106 6.30 -9.72 0.00
CA MET A 106 6.58 -8.78 1.09
C MET A 106 7.73 -9.26 1.99
N ALA A 107 7.75 -10.54 2.34
CA ALA A 107 8.81 -11.13 3.15
C ALA A 107 10.17 -11.15 2.44
N GLN A 108 10.18 -11.47 1.13
CA GLN A 108 11.40 -11.46 0.33
C GLN A 108 12.00 -10.07 0.17
N TYR A 109 11.16 -9.02 0.03
CA TYR A 109 11.63 -7.64 -0.09
C TYR A 109 12.48 -7.18 1.10
N PHE A 110 12.14 -7.62 2.31
CA PHE A 110 12.88 -7.30 3.53
C PHE A 110 13.99 -8.30 3.89
N THR A 111 14.31 -9.26 3.01
CA THR A 111 15.46 -10.14 3.21
C THR A 111 16.76 -9.34 3.00
N PRO A 112 17.78 -9.43 3.89
CA PRO A 112 17.94 -10.38 5.01
C PRO A 112 17.48 -9.87 6.39
N LYS A 113 16.90 -8.67 6.50
CA LYS A 113 16.47 -8.10 7.80
C LYS A 113 15.34 -8.90 8.45
N PHE A 114 14.47 -9.51 7.65
CA PHE A 114 13.44 -10.43 8.12
C PHE A 114 13.92 -11.87 7.97
N GLU A 115 14.09 -12.58 9.10
CA GLU A 115 14.42 -14.00 9.09
C GLU A 115 13.21 -14.82 8.64
N TYR A 116 13.20 -15.23 7.37
CA TYR A 116 12.13 -16.02 6.77
C TYR A 116 12.17 -17.49 7.22
N ARG A 117 11.88 -17.73 8.50
CA ARG A 117 11.94 -19.05 9.16
C ARG A 117 10.90 -20.01 8.60
N ILE A 118 9.67 -19.53 8.43
CA ILE A 118 8.57 -20.25 7.78
C ILE A 118 8.56 -19.83 6.32
N LYS A 119 8.78 -20.77 5.41
CA LYS A 119 8.87 -20.47 3.98
C LYS A 119 7.56 -20.75 3.28
N ILE A 120 6.96 -19.73 2.70
CA ILE A 120 5.80 -19.86 1.81
C ILE A 120 6.31 -20.04 0.39
N HIS A 121 5.77 -21.04 -0.31
CA HIS A 121 6.08 -21.35 -1.69
C HIS A 121 4.85 -21.03 -2.54
N PRO A 122 4.81 -19.85 -3.19
CA PRO A 122 3.72 -19.53 -4.11
C PRO A 122 3.88 -20.35 -5.40
N MET A 123 2.96 -21.28 -5.64
CA MET A 123 2.97 -22.18 -6.80
C MET A 123 1.63 -22.11 -7.53
N GLY A 124 1.18 -20.89 -7.85
CA GLY A 124 -0.16 -20.65 -8.39
C GLY A 124 -1.24 -21.12 -7.40
N SER A 125 -2.22 -21.88 -7.88
CA SER A 125 -3.32 -22.44 -7.07
C SER A 125 -2.90 -23.59 -6.15
N TYR A 126 -1.62 -23.97 -6.12
CA TYR A 126 -1.11 -25.07 -5.27
C TYR A 126 -0.06 -24.58 -4.26
N PRO A 127 -0.34 -23.53 -3.47
CA PRO A 127 0.65 -23.00 -2.54
C PRO A 127 1.03 -24.02 -1.47
N ARG A 128 2.29 -23.96 -1.04
CA ARG A 128 2.83 -24.82 0.02
C ARG A 128 3.51 -23.98 1.09
N VAL A 129 3.52 -24.48 2.32
CA VAL A 129 4.18 -23.83 3.45
C VAL A 129 5.14 -24.82 4.09
N THR A 130 6.39 -24.39 4.28
CA THR A 130 7.42 -25.19 4.93
C THR A 130 7.66 -24.64 6.33
N ASP A 131 7.52 -25.52 7.33
CA ASP A 131 7.70 -25.17 8.74
C ASP A 131 9.19 -24.98 9.11
N ILE A 132 9.41 -24.59 10.37
CA ILE A 132 10.76 -24.43 10.96
C ILE A 132 11.57 -25.74 10.99
N HIS A 133 10.90 -26.89 10.92
CA HIS A 133 11.50 -28.23 10.89
C HIS A 133 11.71 -28.75 9.46
N LYS A 134 11.49 -27.91 8.44
CA LYS A 134 11.59 -28.25 7.01
C LYS A 134 10.55 -29.26 6.52
N ASN A 135 9.44 -29.44 7.23
CA ASN A 135 8.29 -30.19 6.73
C ASN A 135 7.41 -29.29 5.86
N THR A 136 7.03 -29.78 4.68
CA THR A 136 6.16 -29.04 3.77
C THR A 136 4.71 -29.51 3.89
N TYR A 137 3.80 -28.54 4.00
CA TYR A 137 2.35 -28.72 4.08
C TYR A 137 1.67 -28.07 2.88
N GLU A 138 0.58 -28.68 2.44
CA GLU A 138 -0.19 -28.25 1.28
C GLU A 138 -1.29 -27.28 1.74
N LEU A 139 -1.29 -26.07 1.20
CA LEU A 139 -2.29 -25.03 1.48
C LEU A 139 -3.32 -24.97 0.33
N PHE A 140 -3.69 -26.14 -0.20
CA PHE A 140 -4.70 -26.28 -1.24
C PHE A 140 -5.56 -27.52 -0.99
N GLY A 141 -6.80 -27.49 -1.47
CA GLY A 141 -7.72 -28.62 -1.50
C GLY A 141 -7.77 -29.30 -2.89
N PRO A 142 -8.65 -30.29 -3.08
CA PRO A 142 -9.73 -30.70 -2.19
C PRO A 142 -9.23 -31.40 -0.93
N VAL A 143 -9.81 -31.02 0.20
CA VAL A 143 -9.43 -31.56 1.51
C VAL A 143 -10.40 -32.67 1.90
N ASN A 144 -9.92 -33.91 1.89
CA ASN A 144 -10.65 -35.05 2.45
C ASN A 144 -10.56 -35.05 3.98
N LEU A 145 -11.53 -35.67 4.66
CA LEU A 145 -11.58 -35.71 6.13
C LEU A 145 -10.29 -36.26 6.78
N PHE A 146 -9.57 -37.13 6.09
CA PHE A 146 -8.28 -37.63 6.55
C PHE A 146 -7.16 -36.59 6.43
N TRP A 147 -7.17 -35.77 5.37
CA TRP A 147 -6.12 -34.78 5.04
C TRP A 147 -6.38 -33.37 5.61
N SER A 148 -7.52 -33.17 6.28
CA SER A 148 -7.87 -31.89 6.88
C SER A 148 -6.84 -31.41 7.91
N THR A 149 -6.22 -32.34 8.65
CA THR A 149 -5.18 -32.01 9.63
C THR A 149 -3.91 -31.41 9.00
N ARG A 150 -3.54 -31.80 7.77
CA ARG A 150 -2.37 -31.22 7.07
C ARG A 150 -2.68 -29.83 6.55
N PHE A 151 -3.87 -29.64 5.99
CA PHE A 151 -4.35 -28.36 5.51
C PHE A 151 -4.51 -27.35 6.66
N ASP A 152 -5.06 -27.80 7.79
CA ASP A 152 -5.18 -27.01 9.02
C ASP A 152 -3.80 -26.55 9.53
N LYS A 153 -2.81 -27.45 9.56
CA LYS A 153 -1.42 -27.07 9.88
C LYS A 153 -0.84 -26.07 8.88
N ALA A 154 -1.08 -26.24 7.59
CA ALA A 154 -0.61 -25.31 6.57
C ALA A 154 -1.18 -23.89 6.81
N MET A 155 -2.48 -23.79 7.12
CA MET A 155 -3.14 -22.53 7.45
C MET A 155 -2.57 -21.91 8.73
N THR A 156 -2.32 -22.69 9.78
CA THR A 156 -1.67 -22.18 10.99
C THR A 156 -0.27 -21.64 10.71
N TRP A 157 0.55 -22.38 9.95
CA TRP A 157 1.89 -21.89 9.59
C TRP A 157 1.84 -20.62 8.74
N PHE A 158 0.85 -20.49 7.86
CA PHE A 158 0.60 -19.24 7.14
C PHE A 158 0.28 -18.09 8.11
N LEU A 159 -0.60 -18.31 9.10
CA LEU A 159 -0.92 -17.30 10.12
C LEU A 159 0.29 -16.92 10.97
N THR A 160 1.10 -17.89 11.38
CA THR A 160 2.34 -17.62 12.11
C THR A 160 3.30 -16.78 11.26
N CYS A 161 3.43 -17.07 9.96
CA CYS A 161 4.26 -16.26 9.08
C CYS A 161 3.71 -14.82 8.93
N LEU A 162 2.39 -14.66 8.84
CA LEU A 162 1.75 -13.34 8.80
C LEU A 162 1.95 -12.57 10.11
N GLN A 163 1.87 -13.26 11.25
CA GLN A 163 2.12 -12.69 12.57
C GLN A 163 3.58 -12.26 12.73
N ASP A 164 4.53 -13.14 12.41
CA ASP A 164 5.97 -12.85 12.44
C ASP A 164 6.28 -11.61 11.57
N PHE A 165 5.67 -11.50 10.39
CA PHE A 165 5.85 -10.33 9.52
C PHE A 165 5.24 -9.06 10.11
N ALA A 166 4.06 -9.15 10.74
CA ALA A 166 3.43 -7.99 11.38
C ALA A 166 4.24 -7.52 12.61
N GLU A 167 4.79 -8.43 13.39
CA GLU A 167 5.68 -8.11 14.52
C GLU A 167 6.97 -7.47 14.04
N PHE A 168 7.55 -7.98 12.94
CA PHE A 168 8.69 -7.35 12.27
C PHE A 168 8.34 -5.92 11.81
N ALA A 169 7.19 -5.73 11.16
CA ALA A 169 6.73 -4.41 10.71
C ALA A 169 6.59 -3.41 11.88
N ILE A 170 5.98 -3.84 12.99
CA ILE A 170 5.86 -3.03 14.21
C ILE A 170 7.23 -2.69 14.80
N SER A 171 8.19 -3.64 14.76
CA SER A 171 9.54 -3.38 15.24
C SER A 171 10.30 -2.37 14.36
N LEU A 172 10.09 -2.41 13.04
CA LEU A 172 10.65 -1.44 12.11
C LEU A 172 10.06 -0.04 12.30
N ASP A 173 8.74 0.06 12.54
CA ASP A 173 8.10 1.33 12.89
C ASP A 173 8.71 1.97 14.15
N LYS A 174 9.02 1.14 15.16
CA LYS A 174 9.70 1.60 16.38
C LYS A 174 11.11 2.09 16.11
N GLU A 175 11.88 1.38 15.29
CA GLU A 175 13.23 1.79 14.88
C GLU A 175 13.21 3.15 14.13
N ASN A 176 12.21 3.35 13.27
CA ASN A 176 12.02 4.59 12.52
C ASN A 176 11.36 5.72 13.32
N ASN A 177 11.17 5.57 14.63
CA ASN A 177 10.51 6.54 15.51
C ASN A 177 9.10 6.95 15.04
N VAL A 178 8.36 6.03 14.41
CA VAL A 178 6.98 6.27 13.99
C VAL A 178 6.09 6.38 15.23
N PRO A 179 5.23 7.42 15.34
CA PRO A 179 4.31 7.55 16.46
C PRO A 179 3.42 6.32 16.62
N PRO A 180 3.08 5.90 17.86
CA PRO A 180 2.26 4.71 18.11
C PRO A 180 0.82 4.80 17.58
N GLU A 181 0.39 5.98 17.14
CA GLU A 181 -0.87 6.21 16.44
C GLU A 181 -0.80 5.82 14.96
N LYS A 182 0.39 5.94 14.36
CA LYS A 182 0.66 5.63 12.95
C LYS A 182 1.32 4.27 12.74
N SER A 183 1.79 3.63 13.82
CA SER A 183 2.38 2.30 13.76
C SER A 183 1.35 1.24 13.36
N LEU A 184 1.79 0.19 12.68
CA LEU A 184 0.92 -0.93 12.28
C LEU A 184 0.18 -1.53 13.50
N LYS A 185 -1.15 -1.67 13.36
CA LYS A 185 -2.00 -2.41 14.29
C LYS A 185 -2.88 -3.34 13.49
N LEU A 186 -2.73 -4.65 13.70
CA LEU A 186 -3.61 -5.62 13.06
C LEU A 186 -5.03 -5.47 13.61
N PRO A 187 -6.06 -5.40 12.75
CA PRO A 187 -7.45 -5.29 13.20
C PRO A 187 -7.93 -6.54 13.94
N TYR A 188 -7.40 -7.71 13.57
CA TYR A 188 -7.74 -8.98 14.19
C TYR A 188 -6.50 -9.62 14.81
N LYS A 189 -6.54 -9.91 16.11
CA LYS A 189 -5.45 -10.59 16.80
C LYS A 189 -5.28 -12.01 16.27
N ILE A 190 -4.04 -12.41 15.99
CA ILE A 190 -3.67 -13.79 15.67
C ILE A 190 -3.20 -14.46 16.96
N ASP A 191 -3.74 -15.63 17.26
CA ASP A 191 -3.36 -16.43 18.43
C ASP A 191 -3.38 -17.92 18.04
N GLY A 192 -2.24 -18.43 17.60
CA GLY A 192 -2.10 -19.81 17.11
C GLY A 192 -3.01 -20.09 15.91
N ASP A 193 -4.01 -20.94 16.11
CA ASP A 193 -5.00 -21.31 15.09
C ASP A 193 -6.16 -20.30 14.94
N LYS A 194 -6.24 -19.29 15.81
CA LYS A 194 -7.36 -18.35 15.84
C LYS A 194 -7.00 -16.99 15.28
N VAL A 195 -7.95 -16.41 14.55
CA VAL A 195 -7.91 -15.02 14.09
C VAL A 195 -9.14 -14.30 14.63
N GLY A 196 -8.92 -13.33 15.51
CA GLY A 196 -9.97 -12.74 16.33
C GLY A 196 -10.59 -13.80 17.25
N SER A 197 -11.89 -14.06 17.07
CA SER A 197 -12.65 -15.04 17.86
C SER A 197 -12.91 -16.38 17.15
N HIS A 198 -12.37 -16.59 15.94
CA HIS A 198 -12.69 -17.75 15.11
C HIS A 198 -11.42 -18.54 14.78
N THR A 199 -11.52 -19.88 14.78
CA THR A 199 -10.42 -20.76 14.34
C THR A 199 -10.37 -20.87 12.83
N ILE A 200 -9.15 -20.91 12.29
CA ILE A 200 -8.89 -21.15 10.87
C ILE A 200 -8.98 -22.63 10.49
N PHE A 201 -9.17 -23.53 11.46
CA PHE A 201 -9.34 -24.94 11.16
C PHE A 201 -10.63 -25.20 10.40
N LEU A 202 -10.50 -26.03 9.37
CA LEU A 202 -11.63 -26.59 8.65
C LEU A 202 -12.18 -27.83 9.39
N SER A 203 -11.30 -28.60 10.04
CA SER A 203 -11.71 -29.80 10.79
C SER A 203 -12.59 -29.44 12.00
N PHE A 204 -13.68 -30.18 12.20
CA PHE A 204 -14.58 -30.04 13.35
C PHE A 204 -15.09 -28.60 13.59
N ASN A 205 -15.19 -27.80 12.52
CA ASN A 205 -15.62 -26.40 12.59
C ASN A 205 -16.86 -26.15 11.73
N LYS A 206 -17.63 -25.11 12.07
CA LYS A 206 -18.70 -24.62 11.20
C LYS A 206 -18.05 -23.89 10.02
N VAL A 207 -18.52 -24.20 8.81
CA VAL A 207 -18.01 -23.59 7.57
C VAL A 207 -18.11 -22.05 7.60
N GLU A 208 -19.15 -21.51 8.25
CA GLU A 208 -19.33 -20.07 8.45
C GLU A 208 -18.22 -19.44 9.32
N ASN A 209 -17.81 -20.13 10.39
CA ASN A 209 -16.76 -19.66 11.28
C ASN A 209 -15.41 -19.71 10.59
N TRP A 210 -15.15 -20.78 9.83
CA TRP A 210 -13.98 -20.92 9.00
C TRP A 210 -13.89 -19.77 7.99
N THR A 211 -14.97 -19.48 7.26
CA THR A 211 -15.04 -18.36 6.31
C THR A 211 -14.82 -17.00 6.95
N LYS A 212 -15.35 -16.78 8.17
CA LYS A 212 -15.07 -15.55 8.93
C LYS A 212 -13.59 -15.44 9.31
N ALA A 213 -12.98 -16.54 9.77
CA ALA A 213 -11.54 -16.56 10.09
C ALA A 213 -10.71 -16.21 8.85
N LEU A 214 -11.02 -16.80 7.69
CA LEU A 214 -10.35 -16.51 6.42
C LEU A 214 -10.51 -15.05 5.98
N LYS A 215 -11.71 -14.47 6.13
CA LYS A 215 -11.95 -13.04 5.88
C LYS A 215 -11.11 -12.16 6.79
N TYR A 216 -10.97 -12.51 8.08
CA TYR A 216 -10.13 -11.77 9.02
C TYR A 216 -8.65 -11.90 8.68
N THR A 217 -8.20 -13.07 8.22
CA THR A 217 -6.84 -13.26 7.70
C THR A 217 -6.57 -12.35 6.50
N LEU A 218 -7.46 -12.32 5.51
CA LEU A 218 -7.34 -11.41 4.36
C LEU A 218 -7.35 -9.94 4.77
N CYS A 219 -8.17 -9.58 5.76
CA CYS A 219 -8.16 -8.22 6.29
C CYS A 219 -6.82 -7.87 6.92
N ASN A 220 -6.27 -8.72 7.79
CA ASN A 220 -4.94 -8.53 8.35
C ASN A 220 -3.88 -8.40 7.24
N LEU A 221 -3.93 -9.26 6.22
CA LEU A 221 -3.02 -9.21 5.07
C LEU A 221 -3.13 -7.88 4.30
N LYS A 222 -4.34 -7.34 4.13
CA LYS A 222 -4.58 -6.02 3.52
C LYS A 222 -3.94 -4.88 4.33
N TRP A 223 -4.08 -4.92 5.66
CA TRP A 223 -3.46 -3.92 6.54
C TRP A 223 -1.94 -3.97 6.49
N VAL A 224 -1.38 -5.19 6.48
CA VAL A 224 0.06 -5.41 6.29
C VAL A 224 0.53 -4.90 4.93
N LEU A 225 -0.23 -5.13 3.86
CA LEU A 225 0.06 -4.61 2.52
C LEU A 225 0.04 -3.07 2.49
N TYR A 226 -0.93 -2.41 3.13
CA TYR A 226 -0.94 -0.95 3.19
C TYR A 226 0.26 -0.39 3.96
N TRP A 227 0.61 -1.02 5.07
CA TRP A 227 1.83 -0.66 5.81
C TRP A 227 3.08 -0.85 4.96
N PHE A 228 3.18 -1.98 4.24
CA PHE A 228 4.28 -2.28 3.33
C PHE A 228 4.40 -1.16 2.29
N ILE A 229 3.32 -0.89 1.56
CA ILE A 229 3.24 0.17 0.54
C ILE A 229 3.67 1.54 1.10
N GLY A 230 3.18 1.91 2.28
CA GLY A 230 3.49 3.21 2.90
C GLY A 230 4.98 3.35 3.24
N ASN A 231 5.60 2.28 3.75
CA ASN A 231 7.00 2.27 4.16
C ASN A 231 7.98 1.99 3.03
N THR A 232 7.54 1.28 1.98
CA THR A 232 8.37 0.91 0.84
C THR A 232 8.10 1.78 -0.38
N SER A 233 7.51 2.98 -0.22
CA SER A 233 7.33 3.98 -1.29
C SER A 233 8.48 3.82 -2.27
N PHE A 234 8.22 3.22 -3.44
CA PHE A 234 9.26 2.73 -4.34
C PHE A 234 10.08 3.94 -4.76
N ALA A 235 11.12 4.26 -4.01
CA ALA A 235 12.13 5.17 -4.46
C ALA A 235 12.67 4.49 -5.73
N PRO A 236 12.60 5.13 -6.91
CA PRO A 236 13.31 4.60 -8.05
C PRO A 236 14.75 4.35 -7.56
N PRO A 237 15.36 3.19 -7.89
CA PRO A 237 16.71 2.91 -7.44
C PRO A 237 17.53 4.14 -7.77
N SER A 238 18.08 4.79 -6.75
CA SER A 238 18.92 5.97 -6.92
C SER A 238 19.96 5.58 -7.94
N GLY A 239 19.75 6.01 -9.18
CA GLY A 239 20.60 5.67 -10.30
C GLY A 239 21.97 6.12 -9.86
N SER A 240 22.88 5.17 -9.69
CA SER A 240 24.28 5.48 -9.55
C SER A 240 24.61 6.35 -10.75
N LEU A 241 24.72 7.66 -10.52
CA LEU A 241 25.38 8.59 -11.40
C LEU A 241 26.83 8.10 -11.48
N CYS A 242 27.06 7.12 -12.36
CA CYS A 242 28.36 6.91 -12.97
C CYS A 242 28.68 8.23 -13.66
N ALA A 243 29.35 9.11 -12.92
CA ALA A 243 30.08 10.23 -13.47
C ALA A 243 31.13 9.64 -14.42
N ALA A 244 30.76 9.47 -15.68
CA ALA A 244 31.71 9.31 -16.75
C ALA A 244 32.47 10.65 -16.85
N GLN A 245 33.61 10.73 -16.17
CA GLN A 245 34.61 11.75 -16.45
C GLN A 245 35.12 11.52 -17.86
N SER A 246 34.51 12.22 -18.80
CA SER A 246 35.04 12.44 -20.14
C SER A 246 36.32 13.27 -20.02
N SER A 247 37.46 12.59 -19.96
CA SER A 247 38.76 13.20 -20.22
C SER A 247 38.77 13.71 -21.67
N LYS A 248 38.65 15.03 -21.85
CA LYS A 248 38.93 15.72 -23.11
C LYS A 248 40.32 16.35 -22.99
N ARG A 249 41.19 15.88 -23.88
CA ARG A 249 42.31 16.55 -24.58
C ARG A 249 43.08 17.63 -23.84
#